data_AF-A0A1Q9B3T1-F1
#
_entry.id   AF-A0A1Q9B3T1-F1
#
_cell.length_a   1.000
_cell.length_b   1.000
_cell.length_c   1.000
_cell.angle_alpha   90.00
_cell.angle_beta   90.00
_cell.angle_gamma   90.00
#
_symmetry.space_group_name_H-M   'P 1'
#
loop_
_entity.id
_entity.type
_entity.pdbx_description
1 polymer ?
#
loop_
_entity_poly.entity_id
_entity_poly.type
_entity_poly.pdbx_seq_one_letter_code
_entity_poly.pdbx_strand_id
1 'polypeptide(L)'
;MTELPPFPSARRNPTDLDALIDASIGRPTVGASSATVPDARDTAGPDENKPLRSTDRTPTERFRVMIDPAVIIATKHSALQHKIAPSEVVERALRQYLGLDRT
;
A
#
# COMPACT_ATOMS: atom_id res chain seq x y z
N MET A 1 4.73 -22.64 -47.28
CA MET A 1 3.92 -23.44 -46.33
C MET A 1 4.47 -23.18 -44.94
N THR A 2 3.75 -22.43 -44.12
CA THR A 2 4.09 -22.18 -42.72
C THR A 2 2.77 -22.12 -41.96
N GLU A 3 2.29 -23.28 -41.54
CA GLU A 3 1.15 -23.40 -40.63
C GLU A 3 1.60 -22.98 -39.23
N LEU A 4 0.98 -21.93 -38.70
CA LEU A 4 1.08 -21.57 -37.30
C LEU A 4 0.29 -22.61 -36.48
N PRO A 5 0.83 -23.14 -35.37
CA PRO A 5 0.11 -24.10 -34.56
C PRO A 5 -1.16 -23.47 -33.98
N PRO A 6 -2.26 -24.22 -33.86
CA PRO A 6 -3.50 -23.69 -33.31
C PRO A 6 -3.28 -23.30 -31.84
N PHE A 7 -3.61 -22.05 -31.50
CA PHE A 7 -3.58 -21.61 -30.10
C PHE A 7 -4.62 -22.44 -29.31
N PRO A 8 -4.21 -23.09 -28.21
CA PRO A 8 -5.16 -23.81 -27.37
C PRO A 8 -6.15 -22.79 -26.80
N SER A 9 -7.40 -22.84 -27.25
CA SER A 9 -8.51 -22.13 -26.64
C SER A 9 -8.84 -22.83 -25.32
N ALA A 10 -7.98 -22.64 -24.33
CA ALA A 10 -8.25 -23.02 -22.96
C ALA A 10 -9.50 -22.25 -22.53
N ARG A 11 -10.58 -22.99 -22.27
CA ARG A 11 -11.76 -22.46 -21.60
C ARG A 11 -11.27 -21.77 -20.33
N ARG A 12 -11.22 -20.45 -20.35
CA ARG A 12 -10.77 -19.59 -19.25
C ARG A 12 -11.76 -19.76 -18.11
N ASN A 13 -11.54 -20.75 -17.26
CA ASN A 13 -12.33 -20.93 -16.05
C ASN A 13 -11.98 -19.77 -15.11
N PRO A 14 -12.94 -18.91 -14.73
CA PRO A 14 -12.66 -17.73 -13.91
C PRO A 14 -12.05 -18.11 -12.55
N THR A 15 -12.39 -19.29 -12.04
CA THR A 15 -11.85 -19.84 -10.78
C THR A 15 -10.36 -20.13 -10.83
N ASP A 16 -9.82 -20.54 -11.99
CA ASP A 16 -8.39 -20.79 -12.17
C ASP A 16 -7.61 -19.47 -12.29
N LEU A 17 -8.25 -18.46 -12.89
CA LEU A 17 -7.73 -17.09 -12.94
C LEU A 17 -7.60 -16.50 -11.53
N ASP A 18 -8.61 -16.68 -10.67
CA ASP A 18 -8.55 -16.24 -9.27
C ASP A 18 -7.44 -16.97 -8.49
N ALA A 19 -7.27 -18.28 -8.71
CA ALA A 19 -6.20 -19.04 -8.07
C ALA A 19 -4.79 -18.58 -8.50
N LEU A 20 -4.61 -18.25 -9.78
CA LEU A 20 -3.35 -17.69 -10.30
C LEU A 20 -3.09 -16.26 -9.78
N ILE A 21 -4.14 -15.46 -9.62
CA ILE A 21 -4.04 -14.11 -9.03
C ILE A 21 -3.65 -14.22 -7.56
N ASP A 22 -4.28 -15.11 -6.81
CA ASP A 22 -3.95 -15.34 -5.40
C ASP A 22 -2.52 -15.87 -5.23
N ALA A 23 -2.08 -16.80 -6.08
CA ALA A 23 -0.70 -17.27 -6.12
C ALA A 23 0.29 -16.16 -6.49
N SER A 24 -0.05 -15.28 -7.44
CA SER A 24 0.81 -14.18 -7.88
C SER A 24 0.92 -13.04 -6.87
N ILE A 25 -0.11 -12.82 -6.04
CA ILE A 25 -0.14 -11.78 -5.01
C ILE A 25 0.39 -12.32 -3.66
N GLY A 26 0.67 -13.63 -3.58
CA GLY A 26 1.19 -14.28 -2.37
C GLY A 26 0.13 -14.45 -1.29
N ARG A 27 -1.15 -14.59 -1.68
CA ARG A 27 -2.25 -14.88 -0.75
C ARG A 27 -2.45 -16.39 -0.66
N PRO A 28 -2.06 -17.06 0.44
CA PRO A 28 -2.43 -18.45 0.63
C PRO A 28 -3.93 -18.51 0.89
N THR A 29 -4.67 -19.03 -0.08
CA THR A 29 -6.12 -19.27 0.01
C THR A 29 -6.38 -20.26 1.14
N VAL A 30 -7.04 -19.81 2.21
CA VAL A 30 -7.48 -20.69 3.30
C VAL A 30 -8.70 -21.47 2.82
N GLY A 31 -8.54 -22.79 2.67
CA GLY A 31 -9.66 -23.72 2.78
C GLY A 31 -9.75 -24.79 1.70
N ALA A 32 -9.02 -25.90 1.87
CA ALA A 32 -9.60 -27.25 1.90
C ALA A 32 -8.50 -28.32 2.06
N SER A 33 -8.43 -28.87 3.28
CA SER A 33 -8.13 -30.27 3.58
C SER A 33 -6.78 -30.88 3.16
N SER A 34 -5.89 -30.95 4.17
CA SER A 34 -5.40 -32.21 4.76
C SER A 34 -3.87 -32.31 4.87
N ALA A 35 -3.46 -32.88 6.01
CA ALA A 35 -2.14 -33.42 6.35
C ALA A 35 -1.08 -32.49 6.97
N THR A 36 -1.04 -32.59 8.31
CA THR A 36 0.17 -32.74 9.14
C THR A 36 0.92 -31.46 9.56
N VAL A 37 0.61 -31.03 10.78
CA VAL A 37 1.48 -30.22 11.65
C VAL A 37 2.79 -30.99 11.94
N PRO A 38 3.94 -30.30 12.02
CA PRO A 38 4.40 -30.01 13.37
C PRO A 38 4.57 -28.51 13.63
N ASP A 39 4.31 -28.23 14.89
CA ASP A 39 4.42 -26.98 15.63
C ASP A 39 5.79 -26.32 15.46
N ALA A 40 5.79 -25.06 15.03
CA ALA A 40 6.80 -24.08 15.40
C ALA A 40 6.07 -22.78 15.68
N ARG A 41 5.69 -22.62 16.94
CA ARG A 41 5.27 -21.35 17.52
C ARG A 41 6.31 -20.29 17.22
N ASP A 42 5.95 -19.28 16.43
CA ASP A 42 6.36 -17.92 16.71
C ASP A 42 5.31 -16.94 16.19
N THR A 43 4.35 -16.65 17.06
CA THR A 43 3.60 -15.40 17.04
C THR A 43 4.53 -14.28 17.48
N ALA A 44 5.09 -13.51 16.55
CA ALA A 44 5.68 -12.21 16.86
C ALA A 44 5.77 -11.30 15.63
N GLY A 45 4.86 -10.32 15.56
CA GLY A 45 5.15 -8.94 15.11
C GLY A 45 5.34 -8.67 13.61
N PRO A 46 4.89 -7.50 13.10
CA PRO A 46 5.28 -7.03 11.79
C PRO A 46 6.76 -6.60 11.80
N ASP A 47 7.58 -7.36 11.08
CA ASP A 47 8.91 -7.07 10.52
C ASP A 47 9.51 -5.69 10.89
N GLU A 48 10.21 -5.65 12.03
CA GLU A 48 11.14 -4.58 12.39
C GLU A 48 12.44 -4.74 11.60
N ASN A 49 12.43 -4.43 10.30
CA ASN A 49 13.68 -4.29 9.56
C ASN A 49 13.65 -3.09 8.63
N LYS A 50 13.41 -1.92 9.23
CA LYS A 50 13.74 -0.63 8.62
C LYS A 50 15.06 -0.17 9.23
N PRO A 51 16.07 0.23 8.44
CA PRO A 51 17.36 0.63 8.99
C PRO A 51 17.14 1.75 10.00
N LEU A 52 17.58 1.53 11.25
CA LEU A 52 17.62 2.53 12.30
C LEU A 52 18.58 3.65 11.85
N ARG A 53 18.04 4.63 11.11
CA ARG A 53 18.64 5.95 11.10
C ARG A 53 18.37 6.55 12.47
N SER A 54 19.35 6.45 13.37
CA SER A 54 19.51 7.31 14.53
C SER A 54 19.62 8.75 14.02
N THR A 55 18.47 9.33 13.72
CA THR A 55 18.33 10.76 13.50
C THR A 55 17.80 11.27 14.80
N ASP A 56 18.53 12.22 15.38
CA ASP A 56 18.17 13.03 16.53
C ASP A 56 16.91 13.87 16.18
N ARG A 57 15.79 13.16 15.98
CA ARG A 57 14.51 13.71 15.54
C ARG A 57 13.66 13.81 16.77
N THR A 58 13.29 15.05 17.08
CA THR A 58 12.16 15.34 17.96
C THR A 58 10.99 14.40 17.63
N PRO A 59 10.27 13.90 18.64
CA PRO A 59 9.20 12.94 18.42
C PRO A 59 8.18 13.54 17.44
N THR A 60 8.06 12.92 16.27
CA THR A 60 7.13 13.37 15.24
C THR A 60 5.73 12.91 15.64
N GLU A 61 4.90 13.85 16.08
CA GLU A 61 3.50 13.57 16.42
C GLU A 61 2.70 13.30 15.14
N ARG A 62 1.85 12.28 15.17
CA ARG A 62 1.04 11.86 14.02
C ARG A 62 -0.43 12.17 14.28
N PHE A 63 -1.00 13.01 13.43
CA PHE A 63 -2.41 13.37 13.51
C PHE A 63 -3.22 12.64 12.44
N ARG A 64 -4.40 12.14 12.83
CA ARG A 64 -5.44 11.70 11.88
C ARG A 64 -6.45 12.82 11.76
N VAL A 65 -6.62 13.34 10.54
CA VAL A 65 -7.51 14.47 10.27
C VAL A 65 -8.62 14.00 9.34
N MET A 66 -9.87 14.29 9.70
CA MET A 66 -11.01 14.11 8.81
C MET A 66 -11.25 15.42 8.06
N ILE A 67 -11.20 15.35 6.73
CA ILE A 67 -11.44 16.49 5.85
C ILE A 67 -12.41 16.07 4.74
N ASP A 68 -13.09 17.06 4.15
CA ASP A 68 -14.05 16.85 3.08
C ASP A 68 -13.39 16.16 1.86
N PRO A 69 -14.05 15.19 1.19
CA PRO A 69 -13.51 14.50 0.03
C PRO A 69 -13.03 15.42 -1.11
N ALA A 70 -13.72 16.54 -1.35
CA ALA A 70 -13.33 17.51 -2.38
C ALA A 70 -11.98 18.16 -2.03
N VAL A 71 -11.75 18.45 -0.75
CA VAL A 71 -10.49 19.01 -0.26
C VAL A 71 -9.35 18.00 -0.39
N ILE A 72 -9.61 16.70 -0.17
CA ILE A 72 -8.62 15.64 -0.39
C ILE A 72 -8.17 15.62 -1.86
N ILE A 73 -9.12 15.69 -2.80
CA ILE A 73 -8.81 15.65 -4.23
C ILE A 73 -7.99 16.88 -4.63
N ALA A 74 -8.41 18.08 -4.20
CA ALA A 74 -7.70 19.33 -4.46
C ALA A 74 -6.27 19.29 -3.89
N THR A 75 -6.11 18.77 -2.67
CA THR A 75 -4.80 18.64 -2.00
C THR A 75 -3.88 17.70 -2.76
N LYS A 76 -4.38 16.53 -3.19
CA LYS A 76 -3.61 15.59 -4.00
C LYS A 76 -3.20 16.19 -5.33
N HIS A 77 -4.11 16.90 -6.00
CA HIS A 77 -3.80 17.58 -7.25
C HIS A 77 -2.70 18.65 -7.08
N SER A 78 -2.80 19.49 -6.05
CA SER A 78 -1.75 20.47 -5.72
C SER A 78 -0.42 19.81 -5.40
N ALA A 79 -0.41 18.73 -4.62
CA ALA A 79 0.79 17.97 -4.31
C ALA A 79 1.48 17.42 -5.57
N LEU A 80 0.69 16.91 -6.54
CA LEU A 80 1.21 16.46 -7.84
C LEU A 80 1.81 17.61 -8.66
N GLN A 81 1.16 18.77 -8.71
CA GLN A 81 1.67 19.94 -9.44
C GLN A 81 3.01 20.42 -8.88
N HIS A 82 3.14 20.44 -7.56
CA HIS A 82 4.35 20.90 -6.87
C HIS A 82 5.40 19.80 -6.65
N LYS A 83 5.09 18.54 -7.02
CA LYS A 83 5.94 17.36 -6.78
C LYS A 83 6.35 17.18 -5.31
N ILE A 84 5.43 17.53 -4.40
CA ILE A 84 5.61 17.44 -2.95
C ILE A 84 4.68 16.39 -2.35
N ALA A 85 4.91 16.02 -1.10
CA ALA A 85 4.02 15.10 -0.40
C ALA A 85 2.70 15.80 -0.04
N PRO A 86 1.53 15.12 -0.12
CA PRO A 86 0.26 15.70 0.34
C PRO A 86 0.29 16.15 1.80
N SER A 87 1.06 15.47 2.65
CA SER A 87 1.26 15.86 4.06
C SER A 87 1.94 17.22 4.20
N GLU A 88 2.87 17.57 3.30
CA GLU A 88 3.56 18.87 3.33
C GLU A 88 2.62 20.01 2.92
N VAL A 89 1.67 19.75 2.00
CA VAL A 89 0.63 20.71 1.66
C VAL A 89 -0.26 21.00 2.87
N VAL A 90 -0.69 19.95 3.58
CA VAL A 90 -1.52 20.08 4.78
C VAL A 90 -0.75 20.78 5.91
N GLU A 91 0.50 20.41 6.13
CA GLU A 91 1.35 21.05 7.13
C GLU A 91 1.56 22.53 6.84
N ARG A 92 1.85 22.88 5.58
CA ARG A 92 1.99 24.28 5.17
C ARG A 92 0.69 25.07 5.37
N ALA A 93 -0.44 24.51 4.98
CA ALA A 93 -1.74 25.13 5.20
C ALA A 93 -2.03 25.36 6.69
N LEU A 94 -1.69 24.39 7.56
CA LEU A 94 -1.82 24.51 9.01
C LEU A 94 -0.88 25.59 9.57
N ARG A 95 0.38 25.65 9.13
CA ARG A 95 1.32 26.69 9.52
C ARG A 95 0.83 28.09 9.12
N GLN A 96 0.27 28.23 7.93
CA GLN A 96 -0.32 29.49 7.46
C GLN A 96 -1.53 29.90 8.29
N TYR A 97 -2.43 28.95 8.57
CA TYR A 97 -3.60 29.18 9.41
C TYR A 97 -3.23 29.63 10.83
N LEU A 98 -2.19 29.04 11.40
CA LEU A 98 -1.67 29.38 12.73
C LEU A 98 -0.75 30.61 12.73
N GLY A 99 -0.47 31.22 11.56
CA GLY A 99 0.42 32.37 11.44
C GLY A 99 1.90 32.05 11.69
N LEU A 100 2.30 30.78 11.62
CA LEU A 100 3.67 30.30 11.84
C LEU A 100 4.57 30.44 10.60
N ASP A 101 3.99 30.80 9.44
CA ASP A 101 4.68 30.96 8.16
C ASP A 101 5.29 32.38 7.98
N ARG A 102 5.33 33.20 9.05
CA ARG A 102 5.70 34.63 9.03
C ARG A 102 7.10 34.88 9.62
N THR A 103 8.13 34.29 9.04
CA THR A 103 9.55 34.64 9.27
C THR A 103 10.37 34.39 8.03
#